data_AF-A0A8J7Q5F6-F1
#
_entry.id   AF-A0A8J7Q5F6-F1
#
_cell.length_a   1.000
_cell.length_b   1.000
_cell.length_c   1.000
_cell.angle_alpha   90.00
_cell.angle_beta   90.00
_cell.angle_gamma   90.00
#
_symmetry.space_group_name_H-M   'P 1'
#
loop_
_entity.id
_entity.type
_entity.pdbx_description
1 polymer ?
#
loop_
_entity_poly.entity_id
_entity_poly.type
_entity_poly.pdbx_seq_one_letter_code
_entity_poly.pdbx_strand_id
1 'polypeptide(L)' 'MEKDSMFDVCPVCFWEDDPLQSENELYKGGANQVNLKIARINYLKIGAISEEFKTLTRKPLESEIP' A
#
# COMPACT_ATOMS: atom_id res chain seq x y z
N MET A 1 8.84 18.23 6.31
CA MET A 1 7.85 17.18 6.63
C MET A 1 8.64 15.90 6.57
N GLU A 2 8.86 15.25 7.71
CA GLU A 2 9.64 14.02 7.76
C GLU A 2 8.89 12.97 6.94
N LYS A 3 9.47 12.63 5.80
CA LYS A 3 8.99 11.65 4.84
C LYS A 3 9.81 10.41 5.17
N ASP A 4 9.14 9.29 5.41
CA ASP A 4 9.74 7.99 5.78
C ASP A 4 9.79 7.73 7.30
N SER A 5 8.65 7.80 7.98
CA SER A 5 8.49 6.86 9.09
C SER A 5 8.28 5.49 8.47
N MET A 6 9.23 4.59 8.69
CA MET A 6 8.93 3.15 8.63
C MET A 6 7.63 2.97 9.44
N PHE A 7 6.65 2.22 8.91
CA PHE A 7 5.31 2.06 9.50
C PHE A 7 4.26 3.16 9.22
N ASP A 8 4.52 4.12 8.33
CA ASP A 8 3.46 5.04 7.88
C ASP A 8 2.40 4.32 7.03
N VAL A 9 1.13 4.64 7.25
CA VAL A 9 0.01 4.13 6.46
C VAL A 9 -0.38 5.15 5.39
N CYS A 10 -0.37 4.73 4.12
CA CYS A 10 -0.78 5.59 3.02
C CYS A 10 -2.26 5.96 3.13
N PRO A 11 -2.63 7.25 3.19
CA PRO A 11 -4.03 7.68 3.35
C PRO A 11 -4.88 7.52 2.08
N VAL A 12 -4.27 7.08 0.97
CA VAL A 12 -4.92 6.85 -0.32
C VAL A 12 -5.36 5.39 -0.45
N CYS A 13 -4.43 4.46 -0.22
CA CYS A 13 -4.61 3.04 -0.47
C CYS A 13 -4.50 2.15 0.77
N PHE A 14 -4.18 2.73 1.94
CA PHE A 14 -4.04 2.05 3.23
C PHE A 14 -2.95 0.98 3.30
N TRP A 15 -1.97 1.04 2.39
CA TRP A 15 -0.75 0.26 2.51
C TRP A 15 0.12 0.82 3.63
N GLU A 16 0.55 -0.02 4.57
CA GLU A 16 1.55 0.34 5.58
C GLU A 16 2.96 0.11 5.01
N ASP A 17 3.86 1.08 5.18
CA ASP A 17 5.27 0.91 4.82
C ASP A 17 5.95 -0.08 5.78
N ASP A 18 5.92 -1.35 5.39
CA ASP A 18 6.55 -2.45 6.09
C ASP A 18 7.94 -2.73 5.49
N PRO A 19 9.03 -2.50 6.24
CA PRO A 19 10.40 -2.72 5.77
C PRO A 19 10.65 -4.14 5.25
N LEU A 20 10.04 -5.17 5.85
CA LEU A 20 10.23 -6.56 5.42
C LEU A 20 9.60 -6.79 4.04
N GLN A 21 8.43 -6.19 3.79
CA GLN A 21 7.75 -6.28 2.50
C GLN A 21 8.34 -5.32 1.45
N SER A 22 8.93 -4.21 1.88
CA SER A 22 9.67 -3.27 1.04
C SER A 22 11.01 -3.87 0.56
N GLU A 23 11.73 -4.59 1.42
CA GLU A 23 12.95 -5.34 1.05
C GLU A 23 12.65 -6.60 0.21
N ASN A 24 11.54 -7.28 0.49
CA ASN A 24 11.11 -8.48 -0.24
C ASN A 24 9.62 -8.43 -0.58
N GLU A 25 9.31 -8.05 -1.82
CA GLU A 25 7.93 -7.87 -2.27
C GLU A 25 7.08 -9.15 -2.29
N LEU A 26 7.70 -10.31 -2.19
CA LEU A 26 7.03 -11.61 -2.12
C LEU A 26 6.83 -12.09 -0.68
N TYR A 27 7.42 -11.41 0.31
CA TYR A 27 7.32 -11.74 1.72
C TYR A 27 5.85 -11.80 2.14
N LYS A 28 5.42 -12.96 2.62
CA LYS A 28 4.05 -13.21 3.07
C LYS A 28 4.00 -13.01 4.58
N GLY A 29 3.05 -12.20 5.05
CA GLY A 29 3.03 -11.72 6.44
C GLY A 29 3.61 -10.31 6.54
N GLY A 30 3.85 -9.83 7.77
CA GLY A 30 4.16 -8.43 8.03
C GLY A 30 2.90 -7.65 8.44
N ALA A 31 2.91 -6.34 8.22
CA ALA A 31 1.78 -5.46 8.54
C ALA A 31 0.60 -5.60 7.57
N ASN A 32 0.87 -5.86 6.29
CA ASN A 32 -0.16 -5.94 5.26
C ASN A 32 -0.63 -7.39 5.01
N GLN A 33 -1.93 -7.58 4.76
CA GLN A 33 -2.54 -8.91 4.53
C GLN A 33 -1.99 -9.63 3.29
N VAL A 34 -1.63 -8.87 2.25
CA VAL A 34 -1.02 -9.38 1.02
C VAL A 34 0.40 -8.85 0.89
N ASN A 35 1.24 -9.54 0.12
CA ASN A 35 2.57 -9.04 -0.16
C ASN A 35 2.54 -7.87 -1.17
N LEU A 36 3.62 -7.08 -1.20
CA LEU A 36 3.70 -5.84 -1.99
C LEU A 36 3.46 -6.09 -3.49
N LYS A 37 3.96 -7.21 -4.02
CA LYS A 37 3.74 -7.56 -5.43
C LYS A 37 2.25 -7.76 -5.74
N ILE A 38 1.52 -8.46 -4.89
CA ILE A 38 0.08 -8.68 -5.05
C ILE A 38 -0.70 -7.38 -4.85
N ALA A 39 -0.35 -6.56 -3.86
CA ALA A 39 -0.98 -5.26 -3.65
C ALA A 39 -0.89 -4.36 -4.89
N ARG A 40 0.28 -4.27 -5.53
CA ARG A 40 0.47 -3.50 -6.77
C ARG A 40 -0.36 -4.05 -7.94
N ILE A 41 -0.38 -5.37 -8.11
CA ILE A 41 -1.19 -6.02 -9.15
C ILE A 41 -2.68 -5.74 -8.92
N ASN A 42 -3.15 -5.83 -7.67
CA ASN A 42 -4.52 -5.52 -7.32
C ASN A 42 -4.82 -4.05 -7.60
N TYR A 43 -3.96 -3.12 -7.18
CA TYR A 43 -4.19 -1.69 -7.40
C TYR A 43 -4.36 -1.36 -8.88
N LEU A 44 -3.55 -1.97 -9.76
CA LEU A 44 -3.68 -1.83 -11.21
C LEU A 44 -4.97 -2.43 -11.79
N LYS A 45 -5.44 -3.57 -11.24
CA LYS A 45 -6.60 -4.29 -11.78
C LYS A 45 -7.93 -3.79 -11.25
N ILE A 46 -7.97 -3.45 -9.97
CA ILE A 46 -9.21 -3.18 -9.22
C ILE A 46 -9.21 -1.81 -8.52
N GLY A 47 -8.12 -1.05 -8.61
CA GLY A 47 -8.02 0.28 -7.98
C GLY A 47 -7.83 0.25 -6.47
N ALA A 48 -7.48 -0.89 -5.87
CA ALA A 48 -7.22 -1.05 -4.44
C ALA A 48 -6.19 -2.16 -4.18
N ILE A 49 -5.52 -2.14 -3.02
CA ILE A 49 -4.47 -3.11 -2.66
C ILE A 49 -5.01 -4.52 -2.39
N SER A 50 -6.29 -4.63 -2.06
CA SER A 50 -7.04 -5.89 -1.93
C SER A 50 -8.54 -5.62 -2.08
N GLU A 51 -9.34 -6.68 -2.17
CA GLU A 51 -10.80 -6.59 -2.33
C GLU A 51 -11.48 -5.85 -1.16
N GLU A 52 -11.02 -6.07 0.07
CA GLU A 52 -11.54 -5.42 1.29
C GLU A 52 -11.33 -3.89 1.29
N PHE A 53 -10.27 -3.39 0.63
CA PHE A 53 -9.97 -1.96 0.56
C PHE A 53 -10.62 -1.26 -0.63
N LYS A 54 -11.41 -1.94 -1.48
CA LYS A 54 -12.04 -1.34 -2.67
C LYS A 54 -12.89 -0.11 -2.36
N THR A 55 -13.66 -0.14 -1.28
CA THR A 55 -14.57 0.95 -0.90
C THR A 55 -13.89 2.04 -0.08
N LEU A 56 -12.71 1.74 0.47
CA LEU A 56 -11.90 2.67 1.26
C LEU A 56 -10.91 3.43 0.39
N THR A 57 -10.36 2.76 -0.63
CA THR A 57 -9.36 3.35 -1.52
C THR A 57 -9.97 4.48 -2.34
N ARG A 58 -9.24 5.58 -2.44
CA ARG A 58 -9.63 6.75 -3.23
C ARG A 58 -8.55 7.09 -4.25
N LYS A 59 -8.87 8.01 -5.17
CA LYS A 59 -7.84 8.62 -6.01
C LYS A 59 -6.93 9.51 -5.16
N PRO A 60 -5.62 9.54 -5.44
CA PRO A 60 -4.72 10.50 -4.80
C PRO A 60 -5.11 11.93 -5.19
N LEU A 61 -4.92 12.85 -4.26
CA LEU A 61 -4.95 14.29 -4.54
C LEU A 61 -3.68 14.68 -5.31
N GLU A 62 -3.70 15.82 -6.01
CA GLU A 62 -2.52 16.30 -6.74
C GLU A 62 -1.29 16.47 -5.84
N SER A 63 -1.51 16.89 -4.59
CA SER A 63 -0.45 17.04 -3.58
C SER A 63 0.11 15.74 -3.02
N GLU A 64 -0.55 14.60 -3.29
CA GLU A 64 -0.16 13.27 -2.81
C GLU A 64 0.53 12.45 -3.90
N ILE A 65 0.64 12.99 -5.12
CA ILE A 65 1.39 12.39 -6.22
C ILE A 65 2.88 12.73 -6.01
N PRO A 66 3.79 11.74 -5.96
CA PRO A 66 5.22 11.94 -5.77
C PRO A 66 5.91 12.79 -6.84
#